data_AF-A0A182EYB3-F1
#
_entry.id   AF-A0A182EYB3-F1
#
_cell.length_a   1.000
_cell.length_b   1.000
_cell.length_c   1.000
_cell.angle_alpha   90.00
_cell.angle_beta   90.00
_cell.angle_gamma   90.00
#
_symmetry.space_group_name_H-M   'P 1'
#
loop_
_entity.id
_entity.type
_entity.pdbx_description
1 polymer ?
#
loop_
_entity_poly.entity_id
_entity_poly.type
_entity_poly.pdbx_seq_one_letter_code
_entity_poly.pdbx_strand_id
1 'polypeptide(L)'
;MSEMILKCDTEHQYARWMAACRLASRGKTMADASYQSEVDSIKKLLQMQSGVAGTQNNASKKNLAVELPPDFNVDEFVSQRYTRRARSRQA
;
A
#
# COMPACT_ATOMS: atom_id res chain seq x y z
N MET A 1 24.34 22.65 -13.17
CA MET A 1 23.30 22.10 -12.27
C MET A 1 23.71 20.66 -11.99
N SER A 2 23.99 20.29 -10.73
CA SER A 2 24.39 18.92 -10.38
C SER A 2 23.16 18.13 -10.01
N GLU A 3 22.92 17.00 -10.67
CA GLU A 3 21.90 16.05 -10.25
C GLU A 3 22.46 15.11 -9.18
N MET A 4 21.64 14.79 -8.19
CA MET A 4 22.00 13.89 -7.11
C MET A 4 20.78 13.07 -6.73
N ILE A 5 20.95 11.76 -6.66
CA ILE A 5 19.91 10.81 -6.24
C ILE A 5 20.29 10.26 -4.88
N LEU A 6 19.43 10.47 -3.89
CA LEU A 6 19.62 10.00 -2.53
C LEU A 6 18.67 8.83 -2.26
N LYS A 7 19.23 7.65 -1.96
CA LYS A 7 18.46 6.50 -1.49
C LYS A 7 18.53 6.45 0.04
N CYS A 8 17.36 6.38 0.68
CA CYS A 8 17.24 6.18 2.12
C CYS A 8 16.97 4.71 2.44
N ASP A 9 17.36 4.27 3.64
CA ASP A 9 17.20 2.89 4.11
C ASP A 9 15.82 2.62 4.71
N THR A 10 15.20 3.63 5.32
CA THR A 10 13.90 3.51 6.00
C THR A 10 12.96 4.62 5.59
N GLU A 11 11.65 4.35 5.67
CA GLU A 11 10.60 5.35 5.45
C GLU A 11 10.75 6.57 6.38
N HIS A 12 11.19 6.33 7.62
CA HIS A 12 11.41 7.39 8.60
C HIS A 12 12.60 8.28 8.24
N GLN A 13 13.69 7.69 7.75
CA GLN A 13 14.84 8.43 7.24
C GLN A 13 14.46 9.21 5.99
N TYR A 14 13.74 8.59 5.05
CA TYR A 14 13.24 9.25 3.84
C TYR A 14 12.34 10.45 4.19
N ALA A 15 11.40 10.30 5.11
CA ALA A 15 10.51 11.38 5.52
C ALA A 15 11.28 12.59 6.08
N ARG A 16 12.33 12.35 6.88
CA ARG A 16 13.20 13.42 7.41
C ARG A 16 13.99 14.12 6.31
N TRP A 17 14.68 13.35 5.46
CA TRP A 17 15.49 13.90 4.37
C TRP A 17 14.66 14.66 3.35
N MET A 18 13.51 14.12 2.97
CA MET A 18 12.60 14.75 2.01
C MET A 18 12.03 16.06 2.56
N ALA A 19 11.60 16.07 3.84
CA ALA A 19 11.13 17.30 4.49
C ALA A 19 12.25 18.35 4.57
N ALA A 20 13.46 17.95 4.93
CA ALA A 20 14.62 18.85 5.02
C ALA A 20 14.96 19.47 3.66
N CYS A 21 15.11 18.66 2.61
CA CYS A 21 15.41 19.15 1.26
C CYS A 21 14.29 20.05 0.70
N ARG A 22 13.03 19.74 1.00
CA ARG A 22 11.86 20.53 0.59
C ARG A 22 11.77 21.89 1.31
N LEU A 23 12.21 21.96 2.56
CA LEU A 23 12.34 23.24 3.26
C LEU A 23 13.54 24.04 2.77
N ALA A 24 14.68 23.37 2.58
CA ALA A 24 15.90 24.00 2.10
C ALA A 24 15.71 24.66 0.72
N SER A 25 14.97 24.01 -0.19
CA SER A 25 14.64 24.59 -1.50
C SER A 25 13.76 25.84 -1.43
N ARG A 26 13.09 26.07 -0.30
CA ARG A 26 12.30 27.27 0.01
C ARG A 26 13.07 28.27 0.89
N GLY A 27 14.36 28.04 1.15
CA GLY A 27 15.19 28.88 2.02
C GLY A 27 14.94 28.69 3.52
N LYS A 28 14.22 27.63 3.92
CA LYS A 28 13.93 27.31 5.32
C LYS A 28 14.85 26.21 5.84
N THR A 29 15.10 26.21 7.14
CA THR A 29 15.95 25.22 7.80
C THR A 29 15.11 24.19 8.56
N MET A 30 15.75 23.11 9.02
CA MET A 30 15.11 22.12 9.91
C MET A 30 14.70 22.68 11.28
N ALA A 31 15.14 23.90 11.63
CA ALA A 31 14.72 24.59 12.84
C ALA A 31 13.38 25.33 12.69
N ASP A 32 12.82 25.40 11.47
CA ASP A 32 11.50 25.98 11.26
C ASP A 32 10.41 25.13 11.94
N ALA A 33 9.43 25.77 12.55
CA ALA A 33 8.35 25.08 13.27
C ALA A 33 7.55 24.12 12.36
N SER A 34 7.55 24.37 11.04
CA SER A 34 6.86 23.53 10.06
C SER A 34 7.56 22.19 9.79
N TYR A 35 8.85 22.04 10.12
CA TYR A 35 9.62 20.82 9.80
C TYR A 35 8.96 19.56 10.35
N GLN A 36 8.57 19.58 11.63
CA GLN A 36 7.98 18.40 12.25
C GLN A 36 6.63 18.03 11.59
N SER A 37 5.80 19.02 11.24
CA SER A 37 4.54 18.78 10.53
C SER A 37 4.72 18.23 9.11
N GLU A 38 5.76 18.65 8.40
CA GLU A 38 6.09 18.15 7.06
C GLU A 38 6.56 16.69 7.15
N VAL A 39 7.42 16.37 8.13
CA VAL A 39 7.87 14.99 8.38
C VAL A 39 6.69 14.07 8.65
N ASP A 40 5.75 14.48 9.50
CA ASP A 40 4.60 13.63 9.85
C ASP A 40 3.58 13.53 8.71
N SER A 41 3.42 14.58 7.90
CA SER A 41 2.61 14.53 6.67
C SER A 41 3.17 13.53 5.66
N ILE A 42 4.49 13.49 5.47
CA ILE A 42 5.14 12.54 4.57
C ILE A 42 4.98 11.11 5.11
N LYS A 43 5.19 10.88 6.40
CA LYS A 43 4.96 9.54 6.99
C LYS A 43 3.53 9.06 6.78
N LYS A 44 2.54 9.93 6.99
CA LYS A 44 1.14 9.59 6.77
C LYS A 44 0.88 9.19 5.31
N LEU A 45 1.47 9.90 4.35
CA LEU A 45 1.39 9.54 2.93
C LEU A 45 1.98 8.14 2.67
N LEU A 46 3.17 7.84 3.20
CA LEU A 46 3.81 6.53 3.05
C LEU A 46 2.97 5.41 3.65
N GLN A 47 2.37 5.64 4.83
CA GLN A 47 1.45 4.69 5.47
C GLN A 47 0.18 4.45 4.64
N MET A 48 -0.37 5.49 4.02
CA MET A 48 -1.52 5.33 3.11
C MET A 48 -1.12 4.51 1.89
N GLN A 49 0.06 4.75 1.33
CA GLN A 49 0.58 4.02 0.19
C GLN A 49 0.88 2.55 0.53
N SER A 50 1.38 2.24 1.73
CA SER A 50 1.60 0.85 2.14
C SER A 50 0.29 0.08 2.31
N GLY A 51 -0.79 0.75 2.75
CA GLY A 51 -2.15 0.17 2.79
C GLY A 51 -2.73 -0.12 1.40
N VAL A 52 -2.51 0.79 0.43
CA VAL A 52 -2.99 0.68 -0.96
C VAL A 52 -2.12 -0.27 -1.80
N ALA A 53 -0.81 -0.35 -1.54
CA ALA A 53 0.11 -1.29 -2.18
C ALA A 53 -0.08 -2.75 -1.71
N GLY A 54 -0.89 -2.96 -0.67
CA GLY A 54 -1.27 -4.28 -0.17
C GLY A 54 -2.19 -5.10 -1.09
N THR A 55 -2.31 -4.74 -2.37
CA THR A 55 -2.85 -5.61 -3.43
C THR A 55 -1.76 -6.20 -4.34
N GLN A 56 -0.48 -5.81 -4.21
CA GLN A 56 0.57 -6.33 -5.11
C GLN A 56 1.73 -7.07 -4.43
N ASN A 57 2.02 -6.87 -3.14
CA ASN A 57 3.16 -7.56 -2.52
C ASN A 57 2.81 -8.19 -1.16
N ASN A 58 2.23 -9.38 -1.24
CA ASN A 58 2.48 -10.55 -0.40
C ASN A 58 2.84 -10.32 1.10
N ALA A 59 1.82 -10.22 1.95
CA ALA A 59 1.87 -10.67 3.35
C ALA A 59 0.45 -10.83 3.92
N SER A 60 -0.03 -12.08 3.97
CA SER A 60 -0.99 -12.59 4.98
C SER A 60 -2.24 -11.77 5.29
N LYS A 61 -2.82 -11.06 4.31
CA LYS A 61 -4.24 -10.71 4.42
C LYS A 61 -5.01 -12.02 4.32
N LYS A 62 -5.71 -12.42 5.39
CA LYS A 62 -6.87 -13.31 5.24
C LYS A 62 -7.66 -12.71 4.09
N ASN A 63 -7.65 -13.35 2.93
CA ASN A 63 -8.42 -12.89 1.79
C ASN A 63 -9.84 -12.72 2.31
N LEU A 64 -10.30 -11.48 2.44
CA LEU A 64 -11.71 -11.21 2.68
C LEU A 64 -12.44 -11.96 1.59
N ALA A 65 -13.32 -12.88 1.97
CA ALA A 65 -14.12 -13.61 1.00
C ALA A 65 -14.75 -12.56 0.07
N VAL A 66 -14.53 -12.72 -1.22
CA VAL A 66 -15.14 -11.82 -2.21
C VAL A 66 -16.63 -12.08 -2.12
N GLU A 67 -17.39 -11.07 -1.69
CA GLU A 67 -18.85 -11.09 -1.75
C GLU A 67 -19.25 -11.14 -3.22
N LEU A 68 -19.77 -12.29 -3.64
CA LEU A 68 -20.24 -12.50 -5.00
C LEU A 68 -21.61 -11.83 -5.16
N PRO A 69 -21.92 -11.26 -6.34
CA PRO A 69 -23.27 -10.81 -6.65
C PRO A 69 -24.30 -11.94 -6.41
N PRO A 70 -25.54 -11.61 -6.01
CA PRO A 70 -26.56 -12.61 -5.71
C PRO A 70 -26.89 -13.52 -6.90
N ASP A 71 -26.68 -13.05 -8.12
CA ASP A 71 -26.93 -13.79 -9.37
C ASP A 71 -25.70 -14.55 -9.88
N PHE A 72 -24.62 -14.64 -9.09
CA PHE A 72 -23.39 -15.29 -9.53
C PHE A 72 -23.51 -16.82 -9.50
N ASN A 73 -23.54 -17.44 -10.68
CA ASN A 73 -23.55 -18.89 -10.82
C ASN A 73 -22.13 -19.47 -10.89
N VAL A 74 -21.64 -20.02 -9.78
CA VAL A 74 -20.30 -20.64 -9.70
C VAL A 74 -20.15 -21.83 -10.67
N ASP A 75 -21.23 -22.57 -10.93
CA ASP A 75 -21.19 -23.81 -11.74
C ASP A 75 -20.85 -23.54 -13.22
N GLU A 76 -21.04 -22.31 -13.72
CA GLU A 76 -20.68 -21.91 -15.08
C GLU A 76 -19.17 -21.69 -15.27
N PHE A 77 -18.43 -21.42 -14.19
CA PHE A 77 -17.00 -21.09 -14.23
C PHE A 77 -16.09 -22.27 -13.87
N VAL A 78 -16.67 -23.44 -13.54
CA VAL A 78 -15.91 -24.64 -13.19
C VAL A 78 -16.36 -25.83 -14.03
N SER A 79 -15.41 -26.66 -14.47
CA SER A 79 -15.75 -27.83 -15.29
C SER A 79 -16.65 -28.82 -14.54
N GLN A 80 -17.54 -29.51 -15.27
CA GLN A 80 -18.52 -30.45 -14.70
C GLN A 80 -17.96 -31.51 -13.74
N ARG A 81 -16.69 -31.92 -13.91
CA ARG A 81 -16.06 -32.87 -12.98
C ARG A 81 -15.96 -32.32 -11.54
N TYR A 82 -15.73 -31.01 -11.40
CA TYR A 82 -15.60 -30.37 -10.09
C TYR A 82 -16.96 -30.06 -9.46
N THR A 83 -17.96 -29.68 -10.26
CA THR A 83 -19.34 -29.49 -9.76
C THR A 83 -19.91 -30.77 -9.19
N ARG A 84 -19.72 -31.91 -9.89
CA ARG A 84 -20.12 -33.25 -9.41
C ARG A 84 -19.45 -33.63 -8.09
N ARG A 85 -18.15 -33.36 -7.95
CA ARG A 85 -17.36 -33.67 -6.75
C ARG A 85 -17.71 -32.77 -5.54
N ALA A 86 -18.09 -31.52 -5.79
CA ALA A 86 -18.51 -30.60 -4.73
C ALA A 86 -19.87 -31.02 -4.14
N ARG A 87 -20.84 -31.34 -5.01
CA ARG A 87 -22.18 -31.81 -4.61
C ARG A 87 -22.12 -33.12 -3.82
N SER A 88 -21.24 -34.05 -4.18
CA SER A 88 -21.07 -35.31 -3.44
C SER A 88 -20.46 -35.16 -2.05
N ARG A 89 -19.95 -33.98 -1.68
CA ARG A 89 -19.38 -33.68 -0.36
C ARG A 89 -20.33 -32.90 0.55
N GLN A 90 -21.43 -32.37 0.00
CA GLN A 90 -22.45 -31.60 0.73
C GLN A 90 -23.67 -32.45 1.11
N ALA A 91 -23.78 -33.67 0.59
CA ALA A 91 -24.75 -34.68 1.00
C ALA A 91 -24.12 -35.62 2.04
#